data_AF-A0A954IM41-F1
#
_entry.id   AF-A0A954IM41-F1
#
_cell.length_a   1.000
_cell.length_b   1.000
_cell.length_c   1.000
_cell.angle_alpha   90.00
_cell.angle_beta   90.00
_cell.angle_gamma   90.00
#
_symmetry.space_group_name_H-M   'P 1'
#
loop_
_entity.id
_entity.type
_entity.pdbx_description
1 polymer ?
#
loop_
_entity_poly.entity_id
_entity_poly.type
_entity_poly.pdbx_seq_one_letter_code
_entity_poly.pdbx_strand_id
1 'polypeptide(L)'
;MADLPAVAAALHGIPLIVDSTFTTPETIRPLEHGAAVVVHSASKYLNGHGDVMLGVAAGEKALIRRIAETASLFGQNANPFESWLTQRGLRTLPLRMRHVCQTAEQLAQHLQTRPEVSAVYHPSLASHATHAAAQRLYPHGTTGIVTIRLRGEGR
;
A
#
# COMPACT_ATOMS: atom_id res chain seq x y z
N MET A 1 -0.17 3.65 9.85
CA MET A 1 -0.29 2.20 9.54
C MET A 1 -1.16 1.56 10.60
N ALA A 2 -2.21 0.86 10.17
CA ALA A 2 -3.15 0.22 11.08
C ALA A 2 -2.58 -1.09 11.63
N ASP A 3 -2.93 -1.43 12.87
CA ASP A 3 -2.61 -2.72 13.47
C ASP A 3 -3.61 -3.77 12.97
N LEU A 4 -3.31 -4.39 11.83
CA LEU A 4 -4.26 -5.26 11.13
C LEU A 4 -4.78 -6.42 12.00
N PRO A 5 -3.95 -7.16 12.76
CA PRO A 5 -4.45 -8.19 13.67
C PRO A 5 -5.42 -7.65 14.73
N ALA A 6 -5.14 -6.48 15.31
CA ALA A 6 -6.02 -5.87 16.31
C ALA A 6 -7.36 -5.44 15.70
N VAL A 7 -7.33 -4.85 14.49
CA VAL A 7 -8.54 -4.49 13.75
C VAL A 7 -9.36 -5.74 13.41
N ALA A 8 -8.72 -6.79 12.88
CA ALA A 8 -9.40 -8.04 12.53
C ALA A 8 -10.05 -8.70 13.76
N ALA A 9 -9.36 -8.70 14.91
CA ALA A 9 -9.91 -9.22 16.16
C ALA A 9 -11.15 -8.45 16.62
N ALA A 10 -11.16 -7.12 16.49
CA ALA A 10 -12.29 -6.28 16.90
C ALA A 10 -13.54 -6.43 16.01
N LEU A 11 -13.40 -6.98 14.79
CA LEU A 11 -14.50 -7.09 13.82
C LEU A 11 -15.40 -8.31 14.05
N HIS A 12 -15.07 -9.21 14.98
CA HIS A 12 -15.92 -10.34 15.40
C HIS A 12 -16.54 -11.13 14.24
N GLY A 13 -15.76 -11.43 13.20
CA GLY A 13 -16.19 -12.20 12.03
C GLY A 13 -16.76 -11.38 10.87
N ILE A 14 -16.83 -10.05 10.99
CA ILE A 14 -17.12 -9.15 9.86
C ILE A 14 -15.89 -9.15 8.91
N PRO A 15 -16.07 -9.41 7.60
CA PRO A 15 -14.95 -9.42 6.64
C PRO A 15 -14.21 -8.08 6.59
N LEU A 16 -12.91 -8.11 6.88
CA LEU A 16 -12.02 -6.97 6.73
C LEU A 16 -11.51 -6.85 5.29
N ILE A 17 -11.70 -5.68 4.67
CA ILE A 17 -11.08 -5.33 3.39
C ILE A 17 -9.94 -4.34 3.65
N VAL A 18 -8.76 -4.61 3.11
CA VAL A 18 -7.58 -3.73 3.25
C VAL A 18 -7.17 -3.21 1.88
N ASP A 19 -7.14 -1.89 1.71
CA ASP A 19 -6.45 -1.26 0.59
C ASP A 19 -4.94 -1.24 0.88
N SER A 20 -4.18 -2.05 0.15
CA SER A 20 -2.72 -2.19 0.29
C SER A 20 -1.98 -1.51 -0.89
N THR A 21 -2.57 -0.47 -1.48
CA THR A 21 -1.97 0.25 -2.62
C THR A 21 -0.58 0.83 -2.30
N PHE A 22 -0.41 1.45 -1.13
CA PHE A 22 0.85 2.12 -0.75
C PHE A 22 1.94 1.19 -0.24
N THR A 23 1.54 0.01 0.19
CA THR A 23 2.40 -0.96 0.86
C THR A 23 2.78 -2.08 -0.10
N THR A 24 1.84 -2.50 -0.95
CA THR A 24 1.99 -3.64 -1.87
C THR A 24 2.24 -4.96 -1.13
N PRO A 25 2.18 -6.11 -1.82
CA PRO A 25 2.56 -7.39 -1.21
C PRO A 25 4.02 -7.47 -0.76
N GLU A 26 4.90 -6.56 -1.23
CA GLU A 26 6.32 -6.57 -0.89
C GLU A 26 6.60 -6.11 0.55
N THR A 27 5.77 -5.22 1.11
CA THR A 27 6.00 -4.71 2.47
C THR A 27 5.10 -5.36 3.52
N ILE A 28 3.91 -5.81 3.12
CA ILE A 28 2.99 -6.55 3.97
C ILE A 28 2.03 -7.39 3.12
N ARG A 29 1.61 -8.54 3.65
CA ARG A 29 0.54 -9.35 3.06
C ARG A 29 -0.66 -9.36 4.00
N PRO A 30 -1.63 -8.42 3.87
CA PRO A 30 -2.70 -8.27 4.87
C PRO A 30 -3.58 -9.52 5.07
N LEU A 31 -3.67 -10.40 4.06
CA LEU A 31 -4.36 -11.69 4.19
C LEU A 31 -3.74 -12.57 5.29
N GLU A 32 -2.42 -12.47 5.51
CA GLU A 32 -1.70 -13.15 6.60
C GLU A 32 -1.96 -12.51 7.97
N HIS A 33 -2.69 -11.39 8.01
CA HIS A 33 -2.97 -10.60 9.21
C HIS A 33 -4.48 -10.38 9.45
N GLY A 34 -5.33 -11.26 8.91
CA GLY A 34 -6.77 -11.28 9.18
C GLY A 34 -7.63 -10.49 8.20
N ALA A 35 -7.07 -9.94 7.12
CA ALA A 35 -7.89 -9.42 6.03
C ALA A 35 -8.57 -10.56 5.26
N ALA A 36 -9.85 -10.38 4.92
CA ALA A 36 -10.58 -11.30 4.04
C ALA A 36 -10.34 -10.98 2.55
N VAL A 37 -10.18 -9.70 2.23
CA VAL A 37 -9.85 -9.21 0.89
C VAL A 37 -8.80 -8.12 0.99
N VAL A 38 -7.85 -8.15 0.05
CA VAL A 38 -6.91 -7.06 -0.18
C VAL A 38 -7.20 -6.46 -1.54
N VAL A 39 -7.28 -5.14 -1.59
CA VAL A 39 -7.43 -4.39 -2.84
C VAL A 39 -6.18 -3.56 -3.10
N HIS A 40 -5.87 -3.36 -4.38
CA HIS A 40 -4.81 -2.48 -4.84
C HIS A 40 -5.27 -1.68 -6.05
N SER A 41 -4.87 -0.41 -6.12
CA SER A 41 -4.72 0.28 -7.39
C SER A 41 -3.43 -0.21 -8.05
N ALA A 42 -3.57 -1.11 -9.02
CA ALA A 42 -2.44 -1.60 -9.81
C ALA A 42 -1.82 -0.51 -10.69
N SER A 43 -2.55 0.58 -10.95
CA SER A 43 -2.03 1.80 -11.59
C SER A 43 -0.81 2.40 -10.87
N LYS A 44 -0.65 2.11 -9.57
CA LYS A 44 0.45 2.61 -8.74
C LYS A 44 1.63 1.65 -8.78
N TYR A 45 2.07 1.14 -7.63
CA TYR A 45 3.33 0.41 -7.55
C TYR A 45 3.33 -0.95 -8.27
N LEU A 46 2.18 -1.64 -8.36
CA LEU A 46 2.14 -2.98 -9.00
C LEU A 46 2.55 -2.89 -10.46
N ASN A 47 1.96 -1.99 -11.24
CA ASN A 47 2.47 -1.65 -12.56
C ASN A 47 3.80 -0.89 -12.45
N GLY A 48 3.80 0.28 -11.80
CA GLY A 48 4.99 1.07 -11.51
C GLY A 48 5.56 1.89 -12.67
N HIS A 49 4.87 1.96 -13.82
CA HIS A 49 5.38 2.62 -15.04
C HIS A 49 4.49 3.77 -15.56
N GLY A 50 3.38 4.08 -14.86
CA GLY A 50 2.54 5.24 -15.20
C GLY A 50 1.70 5.10 -16.48
N ASP A 51 1.58 3.88 -17.01
CA ASP A 51 0.97 3.55 -18.31
C ASP A 51 -0.23 2.59 -18.19
N VAL A 52 -0.79 2.41 -16.98
CA VAL A 52 -1.91 1.51 -16.69
C VAL A 52 -2.88 2.13 -15.70
N MET A 53 -4.18 1.92 -15.91
CA MET A 53 -5.28 2.17 -14.99
C MET A 53 -6.03 0.88 -14.64
N LEU A 54 -5.60 0.17 -13.59
CA LEU A 54 -6.15 -1.13 -13.23
C LEU A 54 -6.36 -1.28 -11.71
N GLY A 55 -7.44 -1.97 -11.32
CA GLY A 55 -7.71 -2.41 -9.95
C GLY A 55 -7.48 -3.91 -9.78
N VAL A 56 -7.04 -4.33 -8.60
CA VAL A 56 -6.85 -5.74 -8.23
C VAL A 56 -7.52 -6.02 -6.91
N ALA A 57 -8.23 -7.14 -6.80
CA ALA A 57 -8.73 -7.70 -5.55
C ALA A 57 -8.18 -9.13 -5.38
N ALA A 58 -7.69 -9.45 -4.18
CA ALA A 58 -7.13 -10.76 -3.83
C ALA A 58 -7.68 -11.24 -2.48
N GLY A 59 -7.93 -12.54 -2.37
CA GLY A 59 -8.56 -13.15 -1.19
C GLY A 59 -8.98 -14.59 -1.48
N GLU A 60 -9.80 -15.15 -0.59
CA GLU A 60 -10.34 -16.50 -0.72
C GLU A 60 -11.13 -16.71 -2.03
N LYS A 61 -10.93 -17.87 -2.67
CA LYS A 61 -11.50 -18.19 -3.98
C LYS A 61 -13.02 -17.98 -4.05
N ALA A 62 -13.76 -18.41 -3.03
CA ALA A 62 -15.21 -18.27 -3.00
C ALA A 62 -15.65 -16.79 -2.99
N LEU A 63 -14.94 -15.94 -2.24
CA LEU A 63 -15.24 -14.51 -2.14
C LEU A 63 -14.83 -13.76 -3.41
N ILE A 64 -13.64 -14.06 -3.95
CA ILE A 64 -13.17 -13.47 -5.20
C ILE A 64 -14.08 -13.85 -6.37
N ARG A 65 -14.62 -15.08 -6.39
CA ARG A 65 -15.61 -15.48 -7.39
C ARG A 65 -16.86 -14.58 -7.35
N ARG A 66 -17.40 -14.31 -6.15
CA ARG A 66 -18.56 -13.41 -5.99
C ARG A 66 -18.25 -11.98 -6.43
N ILE A 67 -17.05 -11.50 -6.13
CA ILE A 67 -16.57 -10.18 -6.60
C ILE A 67 -16.47 -10.17 -8.13
N ALA A 68 -15.92 -11.20 -8.75
CA ALA A 68 -15.80 -11.32 -10.21
C ALA A 68 -17.17 -11.40 -10.90
N GLU A 69 -18.12 -12.16 -10.34
CA GLU A 69 -19.50 -12.22 -10.84
C GLU A 69 -20.15 -10.83 -10.81
N THR A 70 -19.98 -10.08 -9.72
CA THR A 70 -20.45 -8.70 -9.58
C THR A 70 -19.77 -7.77 -10.60
N ALA A 71 -18.45 -7.82 -10.70
CA ALA A 71 -17.67 -7.02 -11.65
C ALA A 71 -18.11 -7.28 -13.10
N SER A 72 -18.40 -8.54 -13.44
CA SER A 72 -18.90 -8.92 -14.76
C SER A 72 -20.26 -8.26 -15.06
N LEU A 73 -21.19 -8.28 -14.10
CA LEU A 73 -22.51 -7.66 -14.26
C LEU A 73 -22.43 -6.14 -14.47
N PHE A 74 -21.47 -5.47 -13.83
CA PHE A 74 -21.27 -4.02 -13.94
C PHE A 74 -20.23 -3.61 -15.00
N GLY A 75 -19.69 -4.56 -15.77
CA GLY A 75 -18.70 -4.28 -16.82
C GLY A 75 -17.33 -3.82 -16.31
N GLN A 76 -16.98 -4.09 -15.05
CA GLN A 76 -15.72 -3.70 -14.41
C GLN A 76 -14.57 -4.67 -14.74
N ASN A 77 -14.51 -5.15 -15.98
CA ASN A 77 -13.54 -6.13 -16.41
C ASN A 77 -12.19 -5.48 -16.74
N ALA A 78 -11.10 -6.13 -16.35
CA ALA A 78 -9.76 -5.71 -16.74
C ALA A 78 -9.55 -5.93 -18.24
N ASN A 79 -9.04 -4.93 -18.96
CA ASN A 79 -8.64 -5.17 -20.35
C ASN A 79 -7.33 -6.00 -20.38
N PRO A 80 -7.15 -6.85 -21.41
CA PRO A 80 -6.03 -7.78 -21.47
C PRO A 80 -4.68 -7.08 -21.64
N PHE A 81 -4.64 -5.92 -22.28
CA PHE A 81 -3.39 -5.21 -22.54
C PHE A 81 -2.81 -4.58 -21.26
N GLU A 82 -3.62 -3.88 -20.47
CA GLU A 82 -3.25 -3.36 -19.16
C GLU A 82 -2.96 -4.48 -18.16
N SER A 83 -3.66 -5.62 -18.27
CA SER A 83 -3.36 -6.81 -17.48
C SER A 83 -1.96 -7.36 -17.80
N TRP A 84 -1.58 -7.39 -19.08
CA TRP A 84 -0.23 -7.78 -19.51
C TRP A 84 0.84 -6.77 -19.09
N LEU A 85 0.60 -5.47 -19.26
CA LEU A 85 1.51 -4.41 -18.80
C LEU A 85 1.73 -4.46 -17.29
N THR A 86 0.66 -4.69 -16.52
CA THR A 86 0.77 -4.89 -15.07
C THR A 86 1.64 -6.10 -14.75
N GLN A 87 1.43 -7.24 -15.42
CA GLN A 87 2.27 -8.43 -15.23
C GLN A 87 3.75 -8.18 -15.58
N ARG A 88 4.03 -7.38 -16.62
CA ARG A 88 5.39 -6.90 -16.92
C ARG A 88 5.95 -6.09 -15.76
N GLY A 89 5.17 -5.16 -15.21
CA GLY A 89 5.53 -4.34 -14.05
C GLY A 89 5.87 -5.16 -12.81
N LEU A 90 5.10 -6.22 -12.53
CA LEU A 90 5.30 -7.10 -11.38
C LEU A 90 6.68 -7.77 -11.35
N ARG A 91 7.31 -8.01 -12.51
CA ARG A 91 8.63 -8.67 -12.59
C ARG A 91 9.73 -7.89 -11.87
N THR A 92 9.61 -6.57 -11.79
CA THR A 92 10.59 -5.69 -11.12
C THR A 92 10.07 -5.13 -9.80
N LEU A 93 8.85 -5.51 -9.38
CA LEU A 93 8.23 -4.99 -8.16
C LEU A 93 9.10 -5.14 -6.91
N PRO A 94 9.72 -6.30 -6.62
CA PRO A 94 10.55 -6.44 -5.41
C PRO A 94 11.76 -5.51 -5.40
N LEU A 95 12.41 -5.33 -6.55
CA LEU A 95 13.57 -4.44 -6.69
C LEU A 95 13.16 -2.99 -6.53
N ARG A 96 12.07 -2.58 -7.18
CA ARG A 96 11.52 -1.22 -7.11
C ARG A 96 11.07 -0.88 -5.69
N MET A 97 10.30 -1.76 -5.04
CA MET A 97 9.78 -1.48 -3.70
C MET A 97 10.87 -1.40 -2.64
N ARG A 98 11.91 -2.26 -2.72
CA ARG A 98 13.08 -2.14 -1.84
C ARG A 98 13.72 -0.76 -1.97
N HIS A 99 14.01 -0.33 -3.19
CA HIS A 99 14.65 0.97 -3.43
C HIS A 99 13.74 2.14 -3.01
N VAL A 100 12.44 2.07 -3.34
CA VAL A 100 11.45 3.08 -2.96
C VAL A 100 11.38 3.24 -1.45
N CYS A 101 11.32 2.15 -0.68
CA CYS A 101 11.26 2.22 0.78
C CYS A 101 12.55 2.80 1.36
N GLN A 102 13.71 2.36 0.89
CA GLN A 102 15.01 2.86 1.35
C GLN A 102 15.16 4.37 1.08
N THR A 103 14.85 4.82 -0.14
CA THR A 103 14.92 6.23 -0.51
C THR A 103 13.93 7.07 0.28
N ALA A 104 12.70 6.60 0.47
CA ALA A 104 11.69 7.32 1.25
C ALA A 104 12.07 7.47 2.72
N GLU A 105 12.66 6.43 3.33
CA GLU A 105 13.16 6.50 4.69
C GLU A 105 14.31 7.51 4.84
N GLN A 106 15.32 7.43 3.96
CA GLN A 106 16.45 8.37 3.96
C GLN A 106 15.98 9.81 3.74
N LEU A 107 15.06 10.01 2.79
CA LEU A 107 14.47 11.32 2.51
C LEU A 107 13.69 11.84 3.71
N ALA A 108 12.87 11.00 4.34
CA ALA A 108 12.10 11.39 5.52
C ALA A 108 13.01 11.83 6.68
N GLN A 109 14.08 11.06 6.95
CA GLN A 109 15.08 11.41 7.96
C GLN A 109 15.80 12.72 7.62
N HIS A 110 16.22 12.90 6.36
CA HIS A 110 16.86 14.12 5.92
C HIS A 110 15.93 15.34 6.08
N LEU A 111 14.67 15.22 5.69
CA LEU A 111 13.67 16.29 5.78
C LEU A 111 13.38 16.70 7.23
N GLN A 112 13.56 15.83 8.22
CA GLN A 112 13.44 16.21 9.65
C GLN A 112 14.51 17.23 10.08
N THR A 113 15.64 17.29 9.39
CA THR A 113 16.75 18.22 9.70
C THR A 113 16.56 19.60 9.08
N ARG A 114 15.58 19.75 8.19
CA ARG A 114 15.41 20.96 7.38
C ARG A 114 14.69 22.05 8.18
N PRO A 115 15.27 23.26 8.31
CA PRO A 115 14.60 24.36 9.01
C PRO A 115 13.29 24.77 8.33
N GLU A 116 13.14 24.55 7.02
CA GLU A 116 11.93 24.89 6.26
C GLU A 116 10.79 23.88 6.47
N VAL A 117 11.03 22.75 7.16
CA VAL A 117 10.04 21.70 7.41
C VAL A 117 9.60 21.76 8.87
N SER A 118 8.29 21.88 9.11
CA SER A 118 7.71 21.85 10.46
C SER A 118 7.40 20.44 10.94
N ALA A 119 7.05 19.53 10.03
CA ALA A 119 6.78 18.13 10.36
C ALA A 119 7.02 17.21 9.17
N VAL A 120 7.44 15.97 9.45
CA VAL A 120 7.53 14.88 8.49
C VAL A 120 6.66 13.72 8.96
N TYR A 121 5.82 13.21 8.08
CA TYR A 121 4.94 12.07 8.32
C TYR A 121 5.39 10.91 7.44
N HIS A 122 6.15 10.00 8.04
CA HIS A 122 6.54 8.76 7.42
C HIS A 122 6.63 7.65 8.49
N PRO A 123 6.07 6.44 8.26
CA PRO A 123 6.01 5.40 9.29
C PRO A 123 7.37 4.87 9.77
N SER A 124 8.44 5.04 8.98
CA SER A 124 9.80 4.67 9.41
C SER A 124 10.37 5.58 10.50
N LEU A 125 9.81 6.78 10.70
CA LEU A 125 10.32 7.73 11.69
C LEU A 125 9.79 7.42 13.09
N ALA A 126 10.67 7.42 14.10
CA ALA A 126 10.30 7.16 15.50
C ALA A 126 9.24 8.13 16.05
N SER A 127 9.19 9.36 15.52
CA SER A 127 8.20 10.37 15.88
C SER A 127 6.80 10.11 15.31
N HIS A 128 6.65 9.15 14.38
CA HIS A 128 5.37 8.86 13.75
C HIS A 128 4.47 8.04 14.69
N ALA A 129 3.20 8.43 14.83
CA ALA A 129 2.25 7.80 15.78
C ALA A 129 2.11 6.28 15.61
N THR A 130 2.29 5.77 14.39
CA THR A 130 2.20 4.33 14.10
C THR A 130 3.55 3.65 13.89
N HIS A 131 4.66 4.23 14.34
CA HIS A 131 6.00 3.69 14.12
C HIS A 131 6.15 2.27 14.70
N ALA A 132 5.69 2.04 15.93
CA ALA A 132 5.78 0.73 16.58
C ALA A 132 5.04 -0.37 15.78
N ALA A 133 3.83 -0.06 15.29
CA ALA A 133 3.08 -0.98 14.44
C ALA A 133 3.79 -1.21 13.09
N ALA A 134 4.38 -0.16 12.51
CA ALA A 134 5.14 -0.24 11.27
C ALA A 134 6.35 -1.19 11.42
N GLN A 135 7.16 -1.03 12.47
CA GLN A 135 8.32 -1.89 12.75
C GLN A 135 7.93 -3.36 12.94
N ARG A 136 6.77 -3.61 13.56
CA ARG A 136 6.29 -4.98 13.80
C ARG A 136 5.71 -5.66 12.57
N LEU A 137 4.97 -4.92 11.73
CA LEU A 137 4.17 -5.50 10.65
C LEU A 137 4.79 -5.37 9.25
N TYR A 138 5.82 -4.52 9.08
CA TYR A 138 6.39 -4.18 7.77
C TYR A 138 7.91 -4.45 7.73
N PRO A 139 8.35 -5.71 7.78
CA PRO A 139 9.77 -6.07 7.95
C PRO A 139 10.66 -5.72 6.76
N HIS A 140 10.09 -5.37 5.60
CA HIS A 140 10.81 -5.10 4.35
C HIS A 140 10.78 -3.62 3.94
N GLY A 141 10.48 -2.73 4.88
CA GLY A 141 10.25 -1.31 4.63
C GLY A 141 8.76 -0.98 4.60
N THR A 142 8.41 0.30 4.71
CA THR A 142 7.02 0.70 4.98
C THR A 142 6.24 1.06 3.72
N THR A 143 6.68 2.11 3.02
CA THR A 143 6.02 2.69 1.86
C THR A 143 6.97 3.69 1.19
N GLY A 144 6.65 4.14 -0.02
CA GLY A 144 7.34 5.25 -0.68
C GLY A 144 6.72 6.62 -0.45
N ILE A 145 5.63 6.71 0.31
CA ILE A 145 4.86 7.95 0.46
C ILE A 145 5.36 8.76 1.65
N VAL A 146 6.08 9.84 1.36
CA VAL A 146 6.52 10.83 2.36
C VAL A 146 5.59 12.04 2.30
N THR A 147 5.02 12.43 3.44
CA THR A 147 4.26 13.67 3.56
C THR A 147 5.01 14.64 4.47
N ILE A 148 5.07 15.91 4.10
CA ILE A 148 5.69 16.97 4.92
C ILE A 148 4.73 18.12 5.14
N ARG A 149 4.97 18.84 6.24
CA ARG A 149 4.42 20.17 6.47
C ARG A 149 5.59 21.15 6.43
N LEU A 150 5.48 22.19 5.60
CA LEU A 150 6.46 23.27 5.54
C LEU A 150 6.28 24.25 6.71
N ARG A 151 7.30 25.05 7.01
CA ARG A 151 7.21 26.23 7.89
C ARG A 151 6.78 27.42 7.03
N GLY A 152 5.76 28.13 7.45
CA GLY A 152 5.26 29.32 6.75
C GLY A 152 3.77 29.22 6.43
N GLU A 153 3.11 30.37 6.54
CA GLU A 153 1.67 30.57 6.39
C GLU A 153 1.28 30.40 4.92
N GLY A 154 0.50 29.34 4.64
CA GLY A 154 -0.30 29.34 3.42
C GLY A 154 -1.20 30.56 3.46
N ARG A 155 -0.99 31.47 2.51
CA ARG A 155 -2.12 32.21 1.96
C ARG A 155 -3.05 31.23 1.26
#